data_AF-A0A3T0KPV4-F1
#
_entry.id   AF-A0A3T0KPV4-F1
#
_cell.length_a   1.000
_cell.length_b   1.000
_cell.length_c   1.000
_cell.angle_alpha   90.00
_cell.angle_beta   90.00
_cell.angle_gamma   90.00
#
_symmetry.space_group_name_H-M   'P 1'
#
loop_
_entity.id
_entity.type
_entity.pdbx_description
1 polymer ?
#
loop_
_entity_poly.entity_id
_entity_poly.type
_entity_poly.pdbx_seq_one_letter_code
_entity_poly.pdbx_strand_id
1 'polypeptide(L)' 'MEMYREAYEYYKMACENYGMESVNFHHFVKHLTTEQLNEYNKKAY' A
#
# COMPACT_ATOMS: atom_id res chain seq x y z
N MET A 1 1.32 -11.86 -2.17
CA MET A 1 1.93 -10.52 -2.37
C MET A 1 1.13 -9.62 -3.31
N GLU A 2 0.23 -10.14 -4.15
CA GLU A 2 -0.63 -9.32 -5.03
C GLU A 2 -1.58 -8.39 -4.26
N MET A 3 -2.04 -8.80 -3.08
CA MET A 3 -2.88 -8.01 -2.17
C MET A 3 -2.35 -6.60 -1.85
N TYR A 4 -1.02 -6.44 -1.78
CA TYR A 4 -0.41 -5.15 -1.47
C TYR A 4 -0.17 -4.31 -2.73
N ARG A 5 -0.17 -4.94 -3.92
CA ARG A 5 0.02 -4.22 -5.19
C ARG A 5 -1.14 -3.29 -5.48
N GLU A 6 -2.38 -3.75 -5.27
CA GLU A 6 -3.56 -2.90 -5.48
C GLU A 6 -3.55 -1.69 -4.54
N ALA A 7 -3.27 -1.91 -3.25
CA ALA A 7 -3.11 -0.83 -2.28
C ALA A 7 -1.97 0.14 -2.65
N TYR A 8 -0.89 -0.38 -3.24
CA TYR A 8 0.21 0.45 -3.73
C TYR A 8 -0.16 1.27 -4.97
N GLU A 9 -0.94 0.72 -5.90
CA GLU A 9 -1.48 1.49 -7.03
C GLU A 9 -2.38 2.62 -6.55
N TYR A 10 -3.27 2.36 -5.59
CA TYR A 10 -4.09 3.40 -4.95
C TYR A 10 -3.25 4.47 -4.27
N TYR A 11 -2.19 4.06 -3.55
CA TYR A 11 -1.25 4.99 -2.94
C TYR A 11 -0.54 5.86 -3.97
N LYS A 12 -0.08 5.30 -5.10
CA LYS A 12 0.55 6.06 -6.18
C LYS A 12 -0.41 7.09 -6.79
N MET A 13 -1.64 6.68 -7.11
CA MET A 13 -2.66 7.60 -7.64
C MET A 13 -2.95 8.74 -6.67
N ALA A 14 -3.00 8.45 -5.36
CA ALA A 14 -3.15 9.50 -4.35
C ALA A 14 -1.94 10.46 -4.35
N CYS A 15 -0.72 9.94 -4.37
CA CYS A 15 0.49 10.77 -4.44
C CYS A 15 0.46 11.70 -5.66
N GLU A 16 0.13 11.17 -6.84
CA GLU A 16 0.00 11.95 -8.07
C GLU A 16 -1.07 13.06 -7.96
N ASN A 17 -2.23 12.74 -7.40
CA ASN A 17 -3.31 13.71 -7.18
C ASN A 17 -2.92 14.86 -6.23
N TYR A 18 -2.03 14.59 -5.28
CA TYR A 18 -1.49 15.60 -4.36
C TYR A 18 -0.17 16.23 -4.84
N GLY A 19 0.33 15.86 -6.02
CA GLY A 19 1.62 16.33 -6.54
C GLY A 19 2.83 15.88 -5.73
N MET A 20 2.72 14.75 -5.04
CA MET A 20 3.75 14.16 -4.19
C MET A 20 4.47 13.01 -4.92
N GLU A 21 5.76 12.82 -4.64
CA GLU A 21 6.47 11.61 -5.07
C GLU A 21 6.06 10.40 -4.23
N SER A 22 5.81 9.28 -4.91
CA SER A 22 5.53 8.00 -4.24
C SER A 22 6.84 7.32 -3.80
N VAL A 23 6.83 6.70 -2.62
CA VAL A 23 7.94 5.83 -2.19
C VAL A 23 7.88 4.49 -2.90
N ASN A 24 9.00 3.76 -2.96
CA ASN A 24 9.02 2.43 -3.57
C ASN A 24 8.13 1.42 -2.80
N PHE A 25 7.71 0.36 -3.51
CA PHE A 25 6.81 -0.66 -2.97
C PHE A 25 7.31 -1.31 -1.67
N HIS A 26 8.61 -1.57 -1.54
CA HIS A 26 9.18 -2.16 -0.33
C HIS A 26 9.04 -1.23 0.88
N HIS A 27 9.30 0.06 0.69
CA HIS A 27 9.09 1.08 1.71
C HIS A 27 7.61 1.23 2.07
N PHE A 28 6.72 1.22 1.08
CA PHE A 28 5.28 1.28 1.31
C PHE A 28 4.84 0.14 2.23
N VAL A 29 5.20 -1.10 1.92
CA VAL A 29 4.84 -2.27 2.73
C VAL A 29 5.46 -2.21 4.13
N LYS A 30 6.70 -1.71 4.26
CA LYS A 30 7.38 -1.57 5.56
C LYS A 30 6.70 -0.56 6.49
N HIS A 31 6.01 0.44 5.94
CA HIS A 31 5.31 1.45 6.74
C HIS A 31 3.85 1.11 7.01
N LEU A 32 3.35 -0.04 6.54
CA LEU A 32 2.03 -0.53 6.92
C LEU A 32 2.02 -0.88 8.41
N THR A 33 0.98 -0.44 9.10
CA THR A 33 0.76 -0.81 10.50
C THR A 33 0.39 -2.29 10.59
N THR A 34 0.60 -2.90 11.76
CA THR A 34 0.15 -4.28 12.04
C THR A 34 -1.34 -4.44 11.79
N GLU A 35 -2.13 -3.42 12.06
CA GLU A 35 -3.57 -3.41 11.81
C GLU A 35 -3.88 -3.45 10.30
N GLN A 36 -3.20 -2.62 9.50
CA GLN A 36 -3.33 -2.64 8.04
C GLN A 36 -2.89 -4.00 7.46
N LEU A 37 -1.76 -4.54 7.91
CA LEU A 37 -1.28 -5.87 7.48
C LEU A 37 -2.30 -6.96 7.84
N ASN A 38 -2.88 -6.92 9.03
CA ASN A 38 -3.90 -7.88 9.45
C ASN A 38 -5.17 -7.77 8.60
N GLU A 39 -5.65 -6.56 8.30
CA GLU A 39 -6.80 -6.36 7.43
C GLU A 39 -6.56 -6.85 6.00
N TYR A 40 -5.36 -6.63 5.46
CA TYR A 40 -5.00 -7.20 4.16
C TYR A 40 -4.95 -8.72 4.22
N ASN A 41 -4.33 -9.31 5.25
CA ASN A 41 -4.24 -10.77 5.42
C ASN A 41 -5.61 -11.44 5.55
N LYS A 42 -6.59 -10.78 6.18
CA LYS A 42 -7.98 -11.28 6.25
C LYS A 42 -8.67 -11.30 4.89
N LYS A 43 -8.37 -10.35 4.00
CA LYS A 43 -8.94 -10.29 2.63
C LYS A 43 -8.31 -11.30 1.66
N ALA A 44 -7.21 -11.95 2.04
CA ALA A 44 -6.52 -12.96 1.23
C ALA A 44 -7.05 -14.39 1.44
N TYR A 45 -8.12 -14.56 2.23
CA TYR A 45 -8.81 -15.82 2.55
C TYR A 45 -10.26 -15.77 2.09
#